data_AF-A0A0A9BIF7-F1
#
_entry.id   AF-A0A0A9BIF7-F1
#
_cell.length_a   1.000
_cell.length_b   1.000
_cell.length_c   1.000
_cell.angle_alpha   90.00
_cell.angle_beta   90.00
_cell.angle_gamma   90.00
#
_symmetry.space_group_name_H-M   'P 1'
#
loop_
_entity.id
_entity.type
_entity.pdbx_description
1 polymer ?
#
loop_
_entity_poly.entity_id
_entity_poly.type
_entity_poly.pdbx_seq_one_letter_code
_entity_poly.pdbx_strand_id
1 'polypeptide(L)'
;MAFPSPYLNARRVEPATPQARKRAVAVLHEILSLTMERRLTSDKLDVFHNEYRLPCKLLLCLVKNHGIFYITNKGARSTVFLKEAYDNSNLIDKCPLLKFHDRFASLIGRPCSDSNIPLVV
;
A
#
# COMPACT_ATOMS: atom_id res chain seq x y z
N MET A 1 15.07 -14.57 -15.17
CA MET A 1 13.63 -14.87 -14.93
C MET A 1 12.82 -13.61 -15.22
N ALA A 2 11.88 -13.66 -16.17
CA ALA A 2 11.10 -12.48 -16.58
C ALA A 2 10.22 -11.96 -15.43
N PHE A 3 10.01 -10.64 -15.37
CA PHE A 3 9.10 -10.02 -14.40
C PHE A 3 7.65 -10.19 -14.88
N PRO A 4 6.77 -10.81 -14.09
CA PRO A 4 5.37 -10.97 -14.48
C PRO A 4 4.62 -9.64 -14.38
N SER A 5 3.89 -9.28 -15.44
CA SER A 5 3.02 -8.09 -15.41
C SER A 5 1.97 -8.19 -14.28
N PRO A 6 1.74 -7.11 -13.51
CA PRO A 6 0.67 -7.06 -12.49
C PRO A 6 -0.71 -7.34 -13.07
N TYR A 7 -0.95 -6.88 -14.30
CA TYR A 7 -2.22 -6.98 -15.01
C TYR A 7 -2.43 -8.35 -15.68
N LEU A 8 -1.43 -9.22 -15.65
CA LEU A 8 -1.59 -10.60 -16.14
C LEU A 8 -2.60 -11.33 -15.25
N ASN A 9 -3.48 -12.11 -15.88
CA ASN A 9 -4.44 -12.96 -15.19
C ASN A 9 -3.72 -13.85 -14.14
N ALA A 10 -4.13 -13.73 -12.87
CA ALA A 10 -3.53 -14.43 -11.74
C ALA A 10 -3.55 -15.97 -11.90
N ARG A 11 -4.54 -16.49 -12.64
CA ARG A 11 -4.68 -17.94 -12.87
C ARG A 11 -3.58 -18.53 -13.74
N ARG A 12 -2.85 -17.70 -14.50
CA ARG A 12 -1.72 -18.11 -15.36
C ARG A 12 -0.40 -18.23 -14.60
N VAL A 13 -0.39 -17.93 -13.31
CA VAL A 13 0.83 -17.97 -12.49
C VAL A 13 0.67 -19.04 -11.42
N GLU A 14 1.60 -19.99 -11.44
CA GLU A 14 1.65 -21.08 -10.46
C GLU A 14 1.94 -20.53 -9.05
N PRO A 15 1.13 -20.88 -8.05
CA PRO A 15 1.31 -20.40 -6.69
C PRO A 15 2.61 -20.90 -6.07
N ALA A 16 3.06 -20.26 -4.98
CA ALA A 16 4.29 -20.59 -4.25
C ALA A 16 5.62 -20.48 -5.04
N THR A 17 5.59 -20.14 -6.33
CA THR A 17 6.78 -19.90 -7.16
C THR A 17 7.44 -18.53 -6.89
N PRO A 18 8.74 -18.35 -7.22
CA PRO A 18 9.38 -17.03 -7.19
C PRO A 18 8.67 -16.01 -8.08
N GLN A 19 8.11 -16.45 -9.22
CA GLN A 19 7.34 -15.60 -10.11
C GLN A 19 6.03 -15.11 -9.46
N ALA A 20 5.30 -15.99 -8.76
CA ALA A 20 4.11 -15.60 -8.01
C ALA A 20 4.42 -14.56 -6.93
N ARG A 21 5.54 -14.70 -6.21
CA ARG A 21 5.97 -13.73 -5.19
C ARG A 21 6.29 -12.37 -5.81
N LYS A 22 7.01 -12.34 -6.94
CA LYS A 22 7.28 -11.09 -7.69
C LYS A 22 5.98 -10.44 -8.17
N ARG A 23 5.06 -11.22 -8.72
CA ARG A 23 3.75 -10.72 -9.15
C ARG A 23 2.95 -10.14 -7.99
N ALA A 24 2.93 -10.81 -6.84
CA ALA A 24 2.21 -10.35 -5.66
C ALA A 24 2.69 -8.95 -5.21
N VAL A 25 4.02 -8.74 -5.17
CA VAL A 25 4.60 -7.42 -4.89
C VAL A 25 4.16 -6.40 -5.93
N ALA A 26 4.21 -6.76 -7.21
CA ALA A 26 3.81 -5.88 -8.30
C ALA A 26 2.32 -5.50 -8.22
N VAL A 27 1.44 -6.44 -7.92
CA VAL A 27 -0.01 -6.19 -7.76
C VAL A 27 -0.26 -5.28 -6.55
N LEU A 28 0.39 -5.53 -5.42
CA LEU A 28 0.23 -4.69 -4.22
C LEU A 28 0.68 -3.26 -4.49
N HIS A 29 1.79 -3.09 -5.23
CA HIS A 29 2.27 -1.80 -5.68
C HIS A 29 1.23 -1.06 -6.52
N GLU A 30 0.64 -1.73 -7.50
CA GLU A 30 -0.40 -1.15 -8.36
C GLU A 30 -1.68 -0.82 -7.57
N ILE A 31 -2.14 -1.71 -6.69
CA ILE A 31 -3.33 -1.46 -5.85
C ILE A 31 -3.14 -0.20 -5.02
N LEU A 32 -1.99 -0.06 -4.34
CA LEU A 32 -1.69 1.14 -3.57
C LEU A 32 -1.56 2.37 -4.48
N SER A 33 -0.98 2.21 -5.67
CA SER A 33 -0.85 3.29 -6.64
C SER A 33 -2.20 3.83 -7.15
N LEU A 34 -3.25 3.02 -7.10
CA LEU A 34 -4.61 3.45 -7.47
C LEU A 34 -5.34 4.19 -6.34
N THR A 35 -4.83 4.18 -5.10
CA THR A 35 -5.46 4.92 -3.99
C THR A 35 -4.97 6.37 -3.97
N MET A 36 -5.86 7.30 -3.60
CA MET A 36 -5.52 8.74 -3.55
C MET A 36 -4.36 9.02 -2.62
N GLU A 37 -4.32 8.34 -1.47
CA GLU A 37 -3.29 8.51 -0.46
C GLU A 37 -2.11 7.55 -0.66
N ARG A 38 -2.09 6.68 -1.67
CA ARG A 38 -1.01 5.69 -1.87
C ARG A 38 -0.76 4.77 -0.66
N ARG A 39 -1.81 4.58 0.14
CA ARG A 39 -1.87 3.70 1.30
C ARG A 39 -3.21 2.95 1.34
N LEU A 40 -3.24 1.83 2.06
CA LEU A 40 -4.47 1.07 2.31
C LEU A 40 -4.32 0.23 3.59
N THR A 41 -5.41 -0.02 4.31
CA THR A 41 -5.38 -0.90 5.48
C THR A 41 -5.27 -2.38 5.08
N SER A 42 -4.65 -3.20 5.93
CA SER A 42 -4.38 -4.61 5.62
C SER A 42 -5.66 -5.43 5.43
N ASP A 43 -6.72 -5.13 6.19
CA ASP A 43 -8.04 -5.75 6.04
C ASP A 43 -8.66 -5.49 4.67
N LYS A 44 -8.43 -4.30 4.09
CA LYS A 44 -8.90 -3.95 2.75
C LYS A 44 -8.06 -4.60 1.67
N LEU A 45 -6.76 -4.78 1.89
CA LEU A 45 -5.91 -5.56 0.99
C LEU A 45 -6.32 -7.04 0.96
N ASP A 46 -6.70 -7.61 2.10
CA ASP A 46 -7.11 -9.02 2.19
C ASP A 46 -8.40 -9.32 1.39
N VAL A 47 -9.28 -8.35 1.17
CA VAL A 47 -10.45 -8.51 0.29
C VAL A 47 -10.04 -8.89 -1.14
N PHE A 48 -8.86 -8.43 -1.60
CA PHE A 48 -8.32 -8.72 -2.92
C PHE A 48 -7.58 -10.06 -3.01
N HIS A 49 -7.45 -10.80 -1.89
CA HIS A 49 -6.63 -11.99 -1.79
C HIS A 49 -6.97 -13.04 -2.85
N ASN A 50 -8.25 -13.39 -2.98
CA ASN A 50 -8.70 -14.46 -3.88
C ASN A 50 -8.62 -14.04 -5.35
N GLU A 51 -8.99 -12.81 -5.67
CA GLU A 51 -9.01 -12.30 -7.04
C GLU A 51 -7.61 -12.25 -7.65
N TYR A 52 -6.64 -11.76 -6.87
CA TYR A 52 -5.27 -11.61 -7.36
C TYR A 52 -4.34 -12.76 -6.98
N ARG A 53 -4.85 -13.78 -6.28
CA ARG A 53 -4.09 -14.90 -5.70
C ARG A 53 -2.89 -14.41 -4.88
N LEU A 54 -3.16 -13.49 -3.96
CA LEU A 54 -2.13 -12.97 -3.06
C LEU A 54 -1.64 -14.10 -2.11
N PRO A 55 -0.45 -13.96 -1.51
CA PRO A 55 0.06 -14.96 -0.57
C PRO A 55 -0.77 -15.00 0.72
N CYS A 56 -1.06 -16.20 1.24
CA CYS A 56 -1.80 -16.36 2.51
C CYS A 56 -1.15 -15.63 3.69
N LYS A 57 0.17 -15.46 3.66
CA LYS A 57 0.92 -14.65 4.64
C LYS A 57 1.21 -13.27 4.05
N LEU A 58 0.17 -12.48 3.79
CA LEU A 58 0.26 -11.18 3.11
C LEU A 58 1.16 -10.20 3.87
N LEU A 59 0.96 -10.05 5.19
CA LEU A 59 1.80 -9.19 6.03
C LEU A 59 3.29 -9.60 5.97
N LEU A 60 3.59 -10.90 5.96
CA LEU A 60 4.96 -11.38 5.80
C LEU A 60 5.54 -11.01 4.43
N CYS A 61 4.73 -11.05 3.37
CA CYS A 61 5.14 -10.59 2.04
C CYS A 61 5.53 -9.11 2.06
N LEU A 62 4.71 -8.27 2.70
CA LEU A 62 4.95 -6.83 2.81
C LEU A 62 6.22 -6.53 3.62
N VAL A 63 6.39 -7.16 4.79
CA VAL A 63 7.59 -7.00 5.64
C VAL A 63 8.86 -7.42 4.91
N LYS A 64 8.83 -8.52 4.14
CA LYS A 64 9.97 -8.96 3.32
C LYS A 64 10.35 -7.97 2.22
N ASN A 65 9.45 -7.07 1.84
CA ASN A 65 9.67 -6.06 0.80
C ASN A 65 9.62 -4.64 1.40
N HIS A 66 10.21 -4.45 2.58
CA HIS A 66 10.27 -3.17 3.32
C HIS A 66 10.99 -2.03 2.56
N GLY A 67 11.71 -2.34 1.48
CA GLY A 67 12.28 -1.35 0.57
C GLY A 67 11.21 -0.61 -0.24
N ILE A 68 10.07 -1.27 -0.50
CA ILE A 68 8.96 -0.77 -1.32
C ILE A 68 7.79 -0.36 -0.44
N PHE A 69 7.47 -1.17 0.57
CA PHE A 69 6.32 -0.96 1.44
C PHE A 69 6.75 -0.54 2.83
N TYR A 70 5.96 0.33 3.46
CA TYR A 70 6.03 0.61 4.88
C TYR A 70 4.74 0.15 5.55
N ILE A 71 4.83 -0.38 6.77
CA ILE A 71 3.66 -0.81 7.54
C ILE A 71 3.68 -0.08 8.87
N THR A 72 2.56 0.55 9.20
CA THR A 72 2.29 1.14 10.51
C THR A 72 1.18 0.33 11.17
N ASN A 73 1.30 0.17 12.49
CA ASN A 73 0.28 -0.49 13.30
C ASN A 73 -0.34 0.56 14.23
N LYS A 74 -1.65 0.76 14.11
CA LYS A 74 -2.43 1.58 15.05
C LYS A 74 -3.43 0.67 15.76
N GLY A 75 -3.07 0.22 16.95
CA GLY A 75 -3.82 -0.82 17.67
C GLY A 75 -3.86 -2.12 16.87
N ALA A 76 -5.05 -2.67 16.63
CA ALA A 76 -5.24 -3.89 15.86
C ALA A 76 -5.26 -3.69 14.34
N ARG A 77 -5.15 -2.44 13.84
CA ARG A 77 -5.22 -2.12 12.41
C ARG A 77 -3.83 -1.81 11.86
N SER A 78 -3.40 -2.58 10.87
CA SER A 78 -2.19 -2.30 10.11
C SER A 78 -2.54 -1.50 8.85
N THR A 79 -1.75 -0.48 8.54
CA THR A 79 -1.87 0.31 7.31
C THR A 79 -0.58 0.21 6.52
N VAL A 80 -0.72 -0.09 5.23
CA VAL A 80 0.39 -0.30 4.30
C VAL A 80 0.52 0.92 3.41
N PHE A 81 1.74 1.43 3.28
CA PHE A 81 2.10 2.62 2.54
C PHE A 81 3.05 2.25 1.42
N LEU A 82 2.91 2.90 0.27
CA LEU A 82 3.89 2.83 -0.81
C LEU A 82 5.01 3.84 -0.56
N LYS A 83 6.23 3.38 -0.24
CA LYS A 83 7.31 4.26 0.23
C LYS A 83 7.71 5.33 -0.78
N GLU A 84 7.75 5.00 -2.07
CA GLU A 84 8.11 5.95 -3.12
C GLU A 84 7.14 7.13 -3.27
N ALA A 85 5.91 7.00 -2.75
CA ALA A 85 4.92 8.07 -2.80
C ALA A 85 5.09 9.11 -1.67
N TYR A 86 5.98 8.85 -0.71
CA TYR A 86 6.10 9.64 0.51
C TYR A 86 7.52 10.16 0.71
N ASP A 87 7.61 11.44 1.10
CA ASP A 87 8.80 12.03 1.68
C ASP A 87 8.57 12.19 3.18
N ASN A 88 9.26 11.37 3.98
CA ASN A 88 8.97 11.18 5.40
C ASN A 88 7.48 10.84 5.59
N SER A 89 6.73 11.63 6.37
CA SER A 89 5.29 11.45 6.59
C SER A 89 4.40 12.18 5.58
N ASN A 90 4.97 12.86 4.57
CA ASN A 90 4.21 13.67 3.62
C ASN A 90 4.05 12.96 2.27
N LEU A 91 2.81 12.87 1.78
CA LEU A 91 2.53 12.41 0.42
C LEU A 91 3.08 13.44 -0.59
N ILE A 92 3.95 13.00 -1.50
CA ILE A 92 4.66 13.86 -2.45
C ILE A 92 3.69 14.48 -3.45
N ASP A 93 2.86 13.66 -4.10
CA ASP A 93 1.84 14.10 -5.06
C ASP A 93 0.43 13.99 -4.48
N LYS A 94 -0.03 15.09 -3.87
CA LYS A 94 -1.42 15.21 -3.40
C LYS A 94 -2.33 15.65 -4.53
N CYS A 95 -3.35 14.83 -4.83
CA CYS A 95 -4.41 15.21 -5.74
C CYS A 95 -5.21 16.42 -5.20
N PRO A 96 -5.94 17.16 -6.07
CA PRO A 96 -6.68 18.35 -5.66
C PRO A 96 -7.69 18.11 -4.52
N LEU A 97 -8.29 16.92 -4.48
CA LEU A 97 -9.26 16.55 -3.43
C LEU A 97 -8.59 16.43 -2.05
N LEU A 98 -7.39 15.84 -1.97
CA LEU A 98 -6.64 15.76 -0.72
C LEU A 98 -6.19 17.14 -0.25
N LYS A 99 -5.71 17.99 -1.18
CA LYS A 99 -5.34 19.38 -0.86
C LYS A 99 -6.53 20.19 -0.32
N PHE A 100 -7.71 20.01 -0.91
CA PHE A 100 -8.94 20.62 -0.41
C PHE A 100 -9.31 20.09 0.98
N HIS A 101 -9.24 18.77 1.17
CA HIS A 101 -9.54 18.15 2.45
C HIS A 101 -8.63 18.66 3.57
N ASP A 102 -7.32 18.74 3.32
CA ASP A 102 -6.34 19.28 4.27
C ASP A 102 -6.66 20.74 4.66
N ARG A 103 -7.00 21.58 3.67
CA ARG A 103 -7.40 22.97 3.92
C ARG A 103 -8.68 23.05 4.74
N PHE A 104 -9.69 22.25 4.40
CA PHE A 104 -10.95 22.19 5.13
C PHE A 104 -10.72 21.73 6.58
N ALA A 105 -9.94 20.67 6.77
CA ALA A 105 -9.58 20.12 8.08
C ALA A 105 -8.86 21.16 8.96
N SER A 106 -7.96 21.95 8.37
CA SER A 106 -7.31 23.08 9.04
C SER A 106 -8.29 24.16 9.48
N LEU A 107 -9.31 24.48 8.68
CA LEU A 107 -10.29 25.51 9.02
C LEU A 107 -11.22 25.10 10.17
N ILE A 108 -11.51 23.80 10.32
CA ILE A 108 -12.38 23.26 11.38
C ILE A 108 -11.61 22.86 12.65
N GLY A 109 -10.31 23.19 12.75
CA GLY A 109 -9.48 22.84 13.91
C GLY A 109 -9.21 21.35 14.07
N ARG A 110 -9.32 20.55 13.00
CA ARG A 110 -8.96 19.12 12.99
C ARG A 110 -7.70 18.94 12.14
N PRO A 111 -6.49 19.13 12.68
CA PRO A 111 -5.28 18.90 11.92
C PRO A 111 -5.25 17.44 11.43
N CYS A 112 -4.90 17.26 10.15
CA CYS A 112 -4.85 15.95 9.51
C CYS A 112 -3.87 15.05 10.29
N SER A 113 -4.36 13.90 10.76
CA SER A 113 -3.68 13.04 11.74
C SER A 113 -2.45 12.31 11.19
N ASP A 114 -2.22 12.42 9.88
CA ASP A 114 -1.11 11.74 9.20
C ASP A 114 0.26 12.25 9.66
N SER A 115 0.32 13.44 10.26
CA SER A 115 1.53 14.05 10.83
C SER A 115 2.06 13.39 12.11
N ASN A 116 1.25 12.58 12.81
CA ASN A 116 1.63 11.99 14.10
C ASN A 116 2.14 10.54 14.00
N ILE A 117 2.22 9.97 12.79
CA ILE A 117 2.88 8.68 12.59
C ILE A 117 4.21 9.01 11.91
N PRO A 118 5.33 9.02 12.65
CA PRO A 118 6.63 9.14 12.02
C PRO A 118 6.79 7.92 11.08
N LEU A 119 6.78 8.15 9.77
CA LEU A 119 7.32 7.18 8.80
C LEU A 119 8.85 7.21 8.87
N VAL A 120 9.40 7.26 10.09
CA VAL A 120 10.84 7.36 10.36
C VAL A 120 11.42 5.95 10.28
N VAL A 121 12.54 5.89 9.55
CA VAL A 121 13.36 4.74 9.18
C VAL A 121 13.74 3.87 10.37
#